data_AF-A0A846PED7-F1
#
_entry.id   AF-A0A846PED7-F1
#
_cell.length_a   1.000
_cell.length_b   1.000
_cell.length_c   1.000
_cell.angle_alpha   90.00
_cell.angle_beta   90.00
_cell.angle_gamma   90.00
#
_symmetry.space_group_name_H-M   'P 1'
#
loop_
_entity.id
_entity.type
_entity.pdbx_description
1 polymer ?
#
loop_
_entity_poly.entity_id
_entity_poly.type
_entity_poly.pdbx_seq_one_letter_code
_entity_poly.pdbx_strand_id
1 'polypeptide(L)' 'MQEYVADSVHVATNIYVEETVYDINFDGRTNVSDITYATQSFGSEVGESSWKFLADVNSDKKVDMRDIASFARRFGETY' A
#
# COMPACT_ATOMS: atom_id res chain seq x y z
N MET A 1 31.76 -20.12 10.83
CA MET A 1 30.59 -19.24 11.04
C MET A 1 30.24 -18.65 9.69
N GLN A 2 29.09 -18.84 9.08
CA GLN A 2 27.90 -19.65 9.31
C GLN A 2 27.25 -19.71 7.91
N GLU A 3 26.76 -20.86 7.47
CA GLU A 3 26.07 -20.99 6.16
C GLU A 3 24.89 -20.02 6.10
N TYR A 4 24.90 -19.13 5.10
CA TYR A 4 23.75 -18.31 4.76
C TYR A 4 22.88 -19.11 3.80
N VAL A 5 21.84 -19.75 4.34
CA VAL A 5 20.87 -20.52 3.57
C VAL A 5 19.92 -19.53 2.89
N ALA A 6 20.29 -19.06 1.71
CA ALA A 6 19.39 -18.36 0.80
C ALA A 6 18.51 -19.43 0.14
N ASP A 7 17.22 -19.50 0.48
CA ASP A 7 16.16 -19.97 -0.45
C ASP A 7 14.73 -20.08 0.15
N SER A 8 14.42 -19.49 1.31
CA SER A 8 13.02 -19.50 1.80
C SER A 8 12.49 -18.18 2.36
N VAL A 9 13.34 -17.17 2.53
CA VAL A 9 12.94 -15.87 3.12
C VAL A 9 12.63 -14.81 2.05
N HIS A 10 13.36 -14.79 0.93
CA HIS A 10 13.18 -13.76 -0.10
C HIS A 10 11.84 -13.83 -0.85
N VAL A 11 11.21 -15.00 -0.92
CA VAL A 11 9.86 -15.15 -1.50
C VAL A 11 8.79 -14.68 -0.51
N ALA A 12 8.93 -15.01 0.77
CA ALA A 12 7.99 -14.60 1.81
C ALA A 12 7.99 -13.07 2.02
N THR A 13 9.16 -12.43 2.10
CA THR A 13 9.24 -10.98 2.35
C THR A 13 8.65 -10.15 1.22
N ASN A 14 8.80 -10.58 -0.03
CA ASN A 14 8.17 -9.90 -1.17
C ASN A 14 6.67 -10.19 -1.28
N ILE A 15 6.19 -11.35 -0.82
CA ILE A 15 4.76 -11.69 -0.80
C ILE A 15 4.02 -10.89 0.28
N TYR A 16 4.56 -10.79 1.50
CA TYR A 16 3.89 -10.08 2.60
C TYR A 16 3.86 -8.55 2.44
N VAL A 17 4.86 -7.96 1.77
CA VAL A 17 4.93 -6.49 1.61
C VAL A 17 3.95 -5.99 0.56
N GLU A 18 3.79 -6.68 -0.58
CA GLU A 18 2.81 -6.28 -1.61
C GLU A 18 1.36 -6.45 -1.14
N GLU A 19 1.11 -7.42 -0.28
CA GLU A 19 -0.20 -7.64 0.33
C GLU A 19 -0.58 -6.47 1.25
N THR A 20 0.31 -6.02 2.12
CA THR A 20 -0.03 -5.00 3.15
C THR A 20 -0.12 -3.55 2.64
N VAL A 21 0.28 -3.23 1.40
CA VAL A 21 0.27 -1.84 0.88
C VAL A 21 -1.14 -1.22 0.84
N TYR A 22 -2.18 -2.05 0.82
CA TYR A 22 -3.57 -1.61 0.71
C TYR A 22 -4.31 -1.54 2.05
N ASP A 23 -3.65 -1.92 3.15
CA ASP A 23 -4.10 -1.71 4.53
C ASP A 23 -3.31 -0.54 5.13
N ILE A 24 -3.66 0.67 4.72
CA ILE A 24 -2.87 1.88 5.01
C ILE A 24 -3.22 2.50 6.36
N ASN A 25 -4.35 2.08 6.94
CA ASN A 25 -4.69 2.41 8.32
C ASN A 25 -4.21 1.32 9.32
N PHE A 26 -3.66 0.21 8.82
CA PHE A 26 -3.12 -0.92 9.59
C PHE A 26 -4.16 -1.57 10.50
N ASP A 27 -5.41 -1.68 10.03
CA ASP A 27 -6.50 -2.32 10.77
C ASP A 27 -6.62 -3.84 10.49
N GLY A 28 -5.74 -4.37 9.64
CA GLY A 28 -5.69 -5.78 9.25
C GLY A 28 -6.67 -6.12 8.11
N ARG A 29 -7.29 -5.12 7.46
CA ARG A 29 -8.24 -5.34 6.37
C ARG A 29 -8.29 -4.17 5.39
N THR A 30 -8.09 -4.45 4.11
CA THR A 30 -8.39 -3.45 3.06
C THR A 30 -9.90 -3.22 2.95
N ASN A 31 -10.36 -2.03 3.35
CA ASN A 31 -11.76 -1.66 3.35
C ASN A 31 -11.98 -0.17 3.01
N VAL A 32 -13.21 0.34 3.25
CA VAL A 32 -13.55 1.74 2.95
C VAL A 32 -12.76 2.74 3.80
N SER A 33 -12.24 2.31 4.95
CA SER A 33 -11.41 3.13 5.84
C SER A 33 -10.07 3.47 5.19
N ASP A 34 -9.44 2.52 4.49
CA ASP A 34 -8.23 2.76 3.69
C ASP A 34 -8.48 3.75 2.57
N ILE A 35 -9.57 3.56 1.82
CA ILE A 35 -9.97 4.49 0.77
C ILE A 35 -10.21 5.90 1.36
N THR A 36 -10.90 5.98 2.51
CA THR A 36 -11.15 7.25 3.20
C THR A 36 -9.84 7.91 3.62
N TYR A 37 -8.87 7.14 4.09
CA TYR A 37 -7.55 7.66 4.43
C TYR A 37 -6.81 8.20 3.19
N ALA A 38 -6.82 7.45 2.08
CA ALA A 38 -6.19 7.88 0.83
C ALA A 38 -6.83 9.15 0.25
N THR A 39 -8.16 9.30 0.36
CA THR A 39 -8.87 10.47 -0.16
C THR A 39 -8.46 11.80 0.50
N GLN A 40 -7.86 11.76 1.69
CA GLN A 40 -7.32 12.96 2.35
C GLN A 40 -6.15 13.60 1.57
N SER A 41 -5.51 12.82 0.69
CA SER A 41 -4.42 13.26 -0.17
C SER A 41 -4.84 13.33 -1.64
N PHE A 42 -6.13 13.14 -1.97
CA PHE A 42 -6.58 13.09 -3.35
C PHE A 42 -6.26 14.39 -4.11
N GLY A 43 -5.71 14.24 -5.32
CA GLY A 43 -5.29 15.34 -6.19
C GLY A 43 -3.91 15.90 -5.87
N SER A 44 -3.20 15.37 -4.87
CA SER A 44 -1.85 15.82 -4.52
C SER A 44 -0.73 15.07 -5.25
N GLU A 45 0.44 15.70 -5.34
CA GLU A 45 1.66 15.09 -5.91
C GLU A 45 2.90 15.31 -5.03
N VAL A 46 3.96 14.53 -5.29
CA VAL A 46 5.22 14.58 -4.52
C VAL A 46 5.74 16.01 -4.42
N GLY A 47 5.97 16.46 -3.19
CA GLY A 47 6.44 17.81 -2.86
C GLY A 47 5.36 18.70 -2.25
N GLU A 48 4.09 18.33 -2.39
CA GLU A 48 2.99 19.00 -1.72
C GLU A 48 2.82 18.48 -0.27
N SER A 49 2.45 19.37 0.65
CA SER A 49 2.27 19.01 2.07
C SER A 49 1.07 18.09 2.32
N SER A 50 0.11 18.07 1.39
CA SER A 50 -1.05 17.18 1.38
C SER A 50 -0.70 15.78 0.86
N TRP A 51 0.43 15.60 0.19
CA TRP A 51 0.83 14.31 -0.36
C TRP A 51 1.29 13.36 0.73
N LYS A 52 0.69 12.17 0.75
CA LYS A 52 1.03 11.08 1.67
C LYS A 52 1.50 9.88 0.86
N PHE A 53 2.70 9.40 1.16
CA PHE A 53 3.29 8.28 0.44
C PHE A 53 2.44 7.00 0.50
N LEU A 54 1.73 6.77 1.61
CA LEU A 54 0.84 5.62 1.76
C LEU A 54 -0.40 5.70 0.86
N ALA A 55 -0.79 6.88 0.39
CA ALA A 55 -1.94 7.06 -0.49
C ALA A 55 -1.58 6.88 -1.98
N ASP A 56 -0.31 7.01 -2.34
CA ASP A 56 0.26 6.79 -3.69
C ASP A 56 0.69 5.31 -3.82
N VAL A 57 -0.29 4.42 -3.78
CA VAL A 57 -0.07 2.96 -3.72
C VAL A 57 0.48 2.40 -5.03
N ASN A 58 0.30 3.11 -6.14
CA ASN A 58 0.87 2.72 -7.43
C ASN A 58 2.27 3.34 -7.68
N SER A 59 2.73 4.23 -6.79
CA SER A 59 4.02 4.91 -6.84
C SER A 59 4.27 5.75 -8.10
N ASP A 60 3.22 6.31 -8.72
CA ASP A 60 3.32 7.23 -9.86
C ASP A 60 3.53 8.69 -9.48
N LYS A 61 3.73 8.95 -8.17
CA LYS A 61 4.00 10.26 -7.56
C LYS A 61 2.77 11.16 -7.48
N LYS A 62 1.58 10.61 -7.70
CA LYS A 62 0.29 11.31 -7.63
C LYS A 62 -0.68 10.47 -6.83
N VAL A 63 -1.60 11.13 -6.13
CA VAL A 63 -2.74 10.44 -5.51
C VAL A 63 -3.97 10.76 -6.34
N ASP A 64 -4.33 9.85 -7.24
CA ASP A 64 -5.44 10.04 -8.16
C ASP A 64 -6.41 8.83 -8.16
N MET A 65 -7.30 8.76 -9.17
CA MET A 65 -8.28 7.68 -9.25
C MET A 65 -7.65 6.29 -9.49
N ARG A 66 -6.40 6.21 -9.94
CA ARG A 66 -5.67 4.95 -10.10
C ARG A 66 -5.33 4.33 -8.75
N ASP A 67 -4.99 5.14 -7.76
CA ASP A 67 -4.75 4.68 -6.39
C ASP A 67 -6.05 4.14 -5.78
N ILE A 68 -7.12 4.93 -5.87
CA ILE A 68 -8.45 4.52 -5.39
C ILE A 68 -8.93 3.23 -6.08
N ALA A 69 -8.71 3.11 -7.39
CA ALA A 69 -9.03 1.88 -8.11
C ALA A 69 -8.18 0.69 -7.66
N SER A 70 -6.94 0.93 -7.19
CA SER A 70 -6.06 -0.13 -6.71
C SER A 70 -6.53 -0.65 -5.34
N PHE A 71 -7.00 0.21 -4.42
CA PHE A 71 -7.71 -0.23 -3.21
C PHE A 71 -8.95 -1.04 -3.52
N ALA A 72 -9.78 -0.58 -4.48
CA ALA A 72 -11.00 -1.29 -4.85
C ALA A 72 -10.74 -2.70 -5.39
N ARG A 73 -9.60 -2.92 -6.08
CA ARG A 73 -9.19 -4.25 -6.56
C ARG A 73 -8.84 -5.23 -5.43
N ARG A 74 -8.45 -4.70 -4.28
CA ARG A 74 -7.99 -5.44 -3.09
C ARG A 74 -9.02 -5.42 -1.96
N PHE A 75 -10.21 -4.89 -2.23
CA PHE A 75 -11.25 -4.71 -1.22
C PHE A 75 -11.66 -6.04 -0.58
N GLY A 76 -11.60 -6.09 0.75
CA GLY A 76 -11.96 -7.26 1.56
C GLY A 76 -10.80 -8.18 1.91
N GLU A 77 -9.58 -7.95 1.39
CA GLU A 77 -8.36 -8.64 1.82
C GLU A 77 -8.10 -8.43 3.32
N THR A 78 -7.44 -9.40 3.94
CA THR A 78 -7.11 -9.42 5.38
C THR A 78 -5.68 -9.90 5.58
N TYR A 79 -4.96 -9.33 6.54
CA TYR A 79 -3.52 -9.54 6.77
C TYR A 79 -3.21 -10.00 8.20
#